data_AF-A0A8A2VH72-F1
#
_entry.id   AF-A0A8A2VH72-F1
#
_cell.length_a   1.000
_cell.length_b   1.000
_cell.length_c   1.000
_cell.angle_alpha   90.00
_cell.angle_beta   90.00
_cell.angle_gamma   90.00
#
_symmetry.space_group_name_H-M   'P 1'
#
loop_
_entity.id
_entity.type
_entity.pdbx_description
1 polymer ?
#
loop_
_entity_poly.entity_id
_entity_poly.type
_entity_poly.pdbx_seq_one_letter_code
_entity_poly.pdbx_strand_id
1 'polypeptide(L)' 'MIAGIAAQFRAHPVATALEVGSLLVCVGLFAATLALLVSGAPTGRGDAWFALIGVGAVFVVFWTALVPLYERLVY' A
#
# COMPACT_ATOMS: atom_id res chain seq x y z
N MET A 1 -14.37 -1.43 -17.63
CA MET A 1 -13.29 -1.56 -16.62
C MET A 1 -13.84 -1.53 -15.19
N ILE A 2 -14.51 -0.46 -14.74
CA ILE A 2 -15.06 -0.34 -13.37
C ILE A 2 -16.10 -1.43 -13.05
N ALA A 3 -16.99 -1.73 -14.00
CA ALA A 3 -17.97 -2.82 -13.85
C ALA A 3 -17.32 -4.21 -13.70
N GLY A 4 -16.11 -4.42 -14.24
CA GLY A 4 -15.34 -5.66 -14.09
C GLY A 4 -14.75 -5.79 -12.68
N ILE A 5 -14.20 -4.69 -12.14
CA ILE A 5 -13.72 -4.64 -10.75
C ILE A 5 -14.87 -4.90 -9.77
N ALA A 6 -16.05 -4.32 -10.01
CA ALA A 6 -17.23 -4.55 -9.18
C ALA A 6 -17.79 -5.98 -9.29
N ALA A 7 -17.61 -6.67 -10.42
CA ALA A 7 -17.93 -8.08 -10.55
C ALA A 7 -16.93 -8.96 -9.79
N GLN A 8 -15.62 -8.68 -9.93
CA GLN A 8 -14.55 -9.37 -9.22
C GLN A 8 -14.68 -9.22 -7.70
N PHE A 9 -14.99 -8.01 -7.22
CA PHE A 9 -15.23 -7.72 -5.80
C PHE A 9 -16.40 -8.54 -5.23
N ARG A 10 -17.42 -8.83 -6.03
CA ARG A 10 -18.55 -9.67 -5.58
C ARG A 10 -18.18 -11.15 -5.52
N ALA A 11 -17.30 -11.61 -6.41
CA ALA A 11 -16.85 -13.00 -6.44
C ALA A 11 -15.76 -13.28 -5.40
N HIS A 12 -14.80 -12.36 -5.22
CA HIS A 12 -13.63 -12.49 -4.35
C HIS A 12 -13.35 -11.16 -3.64
N PRO A 13 -14.19 -10.79 -2.65
CA PRO A 13 -14.13 -9.46 -2.02
C PRO A 13 -12.80 -9.19 -1.34
N VAL A 14 -12.25 -10.18 -0.62
CA VAL A 14 -10.99 -10.03 0.11
C VAL A 14 -9.82 -9.87 -0.85
N ALA A 15 -9.66 -10.79 -1.81
CA ALA A 15 -8.57 -10.74 -2.77
C ALA A 15 -8.58 -9.44 -3.60
N THR A 16 -9.76 -9.04 -4.09
CA THR A 16 -9.89 -7.80 -4.88
C THR A 16 -9.59 -6.56 -4.03
N ALA A 17 -9.99 -6.53 -2.76
CA ALA A 17 -9.65 -5.45 -1.84
C ALA A 17 -8.15 -5.37 -1.57
N LEU A 18 -7.48 -6.51 -1.39
CA LEU A 18 -6.04 -6.59 -1.17
C LEU A 18 -5.25 -6.07 -2.38
N GLU A 19 -5.64 -6.47 -3.59
CA GLU A 19 -4.98 -6.05 -4.82
C GLU A 19 -5.17 -4.55 -5.09
N VAL A 20 -6.42 -4.07 -5.05
CA VAL A 20 -6.72 -2.65 -5.30
C VAL A 20 -6.14 -1.77 -4.20
N GLY A 21 -6.24 -2.19 -2.93
CA GLY A 21 -5.63 -1.49 -1.80
C GLY A 21 -4.12 -1.39 -1.95
N SER A 22 -3.46 -2.49 -2.34
CA SER A 22 -2.01 -2.52 -2.59
C SER A 22 -1.60 -1.60 -3.72
N LEU A 23 -2.36 -1.58 -4.82
CA LEU A 23 -2.14 -0.66 -5.93
C LEU A 23 -2.22 0.81 -5.44
N LEU A 24 -3.24 1.16 -4.66
CA LEU A 24 -3.41 2.51 -4.13
C LEU A 24 -2.26 2.91 -3.20
N VAL A 25 -1.80 2.00 -2.32
CA VAL A 25 -0.64 2.24 -1.45
C VAL A 25 0.62 2.47 -2.29
N CYS A 26 0.88 1.64 -3.29
CA CYS A 26 2.04 1.79 -4.18
C CYS A 26 2.02 3.12 -4.94
N VAL A 27 0.88 3.49 -5.53
CA VAL A 27 0.71 4.77 -6.23
C VAL A 27 0.89 5.94 -5.26
N GLY A 28 0.32 5.85 -4.06
CA GLY A 28 0.47 6.87 -3.03
C GLY A 28 1.92 7.05 -2.58
N LEU A 29 2.64 5.96 -2.29
CA LEU A 29 4.06 5.99 -1.94
C LEU A 29 4.90 6.59 -3.07
N PHE A 30 4.65 6.21 -4.32
CA PHE A 30 5.34 6.77 -5.48
C PHE A 30 5.10 8.28 -5.62
N ALA A 31 3.84 8.70 -5.61
CA ALA A 31 3.46 10.10 -5.73
C ALA A 31 4.02 10.95 -4.57
N ALA A 32 3.95 10.44 -3.34
CA ALA A 32 4.51 11.10 -2.17
C ALA A 32 6.04 11.20 -2.25
N THR A 33 6.73 10.17 -2.74
CA THR A 33 8.18 10.22 -2.98
C THR A 33 8.52 11.32 -3.98
N LEU A 34 7.83 11.38 -5.11
CA LEU A 34 8.06 12.44 -6.10
C LEU A 34 7.77 13.84 -5.53
N ALA A 35 6.68 13.99 -4.79
CA ALA A 35 6.33 15.25 -4.15
C ALA A 35 7.44 15.70 -3.18
N LEU A 36 7.96 14.80 -2.35
CA LEU A 36 9.06 15.10 -1.43
C LEU A 36 10.36 15.45 -2.17
N LEU A 37 10.69 14.73 -3.25
CA LEU A 37 11.87 15.04 -4.06
C LEU A 37 11.77 16.43 -4.72
N VAL A 38 10.60 16.78 -5.26
CA VAL A 38 10.37 18.09 -5.90
C VAL A 38 10.34 19.21 -4.86
N SER A 39 9.95 18.93 -3.61
CA SER A 39 9.92 19.93 -2.53
C SER A 39 11.30 20.38 -2.05
N GLY A 40 12.37 19.76 -2.53
CA GLY A 40 13.75 20.11 -2.19
C GLY A 40 14.33 19.26 -1.06
N ALA A 41 15.53 19.64 -0.60
CA ALA A 41 16.24 18.90 0.43
C ALA A 41 15.42 18.86 1.74
N PRO A 42 15.48 17.76 2.52
CA PRO A 42 14.79 17.68 3.80
C PRO A 42 15.23 18.83 4.70
N THR A 43 14.28 19.64 5.17
CA THR A 43 14.53 20.68 6.18
C THR A 43 14.07 20.17 7.54
N GLY A 44 14.87 20.38 8.59
CA GLY A 44 14.56 19.91 9.95
C GLY A 44 14.75 18.40 10.14
N ARG A 45 13.84 17.77 10.89
CA ARG A 45 13.98 16.38 11.37
C ARG A 45 13.64 15.31 10.31
N GLY A 46 13.10 15.71 9.16
CA GLY A 46 12.75 14.79 8.07
C GLY A 46 11.49 13.95 8.32
N ASP A 47 10.57 14.42 9.16
CA ASP A 47 9.39 13.65 9.59
C ASP A 47 8.55 13.11 8.43
N ALA A 48 8.43 13.87 7.32
CA ALA A 48 7.70 13.43 6.13
C ALA A 48 8.37 12.23 5.43
N TRP A 49 9.70 12.19 5.40
CA TRP A 49 10.46 11.04 4.90
C TRP A 49 10.31 9.83 5.83
N PHE A 50 10.35 10.05 7.14
CA PHE A 50 10.11 8.97 8.10
C PHE A 50 8.70 8.40 7.99
N ALA A 51 7.68 9.25 7.80
CA ALA A 51 6.31 8.80 7.57
C ALA A 51 6.21 7.95 6.29
N LEU A 52 6.81 8.40 5.18
CA LEU A 52 6.85 7.66 3.92
C LEU A 52 7.50 6.28 4.10
N ILE A 53 8.67 6.23 4.73
CA ILE A 53 9.41 4.99 5.01
C ILE A 53 8.60 4.09 5.95
N GLY A 54 7.98 4.66 6.98
CA GLY A 54 7.15 3.93 7.93
C GLY A 54 5.95 3.26 7.26
N VAL A 55 5.25 3.98 6.38
CA VAL A 55 4.15 3.41 5.58
C VAL A 55 4.64 2.28 4.68
N GLY A 56 5.78 2.48 3.99
CA GLY A 56 6.40 1.44 3.17
C GLY A 56 6.78 0.19 3.96
N ALA A 57 7.39 0.37 5.14
CA ALA A 57 7.79 -0.72 6.02
C ALA A 57 6.58 -1.52 6.54
N VAL A 58 5.51 -0.84 6.97
CA VAL A 58 4.26 -1.49 7.38
C VAL A 58 3.65 -2.28 6.22
N PHE A 59 3.66 -1.72 5.01
CA PHE A 59 3.15 -2.40 3.83
C PHE A 59 3.97 -3.64 3.45
N VAL A 60 5.29 -3.60 3.63
CA VAL A 60 6.15 -4.78 3.48
C VAL A 60 5.81 -5.85 4.52
N VAL A 61 5.66 -5.48 5.80
CA VAL A 61 5.29 -6.43 6.87
C VAL A 61 3.93 -7.06 6.60
N PHE A 62 2.98 -6.26 6.11
CA PHE A 62 1.66 -6.73 5.73
C PHE A 62 1.74 -7.88 4.72
N TRP A 63 2.48 -7.73 3.62
CA TRP A 63 2.60 -8.75 2.58
C TRP A 63 3.53 -9.91 2.93
N THR A 64 4.61 -9.65 3.65
CA THR A 64 5.64 -10.67 3.93
C THR A 64 5.30 -11.55 5.13
N ALA A 65 4.58 -11.02 6.13
CA ALA A 65 4.27 -11.73 7.36
C ALA A 65 2.76 -11.89 7.57
N LEU A 66 1.99 -10.81 7.41
CA LEU A 66 0.59 -10.80 7.83
C LEU A 66 -0.33 -11.57 6.87
N VAL A 67 -0.18 -11.38 5.56
CA VAL A 67 -0.95 -12.12 4.54
C VAL A 67 -0.66 -13.63 4.61
N PRO A 68 0.61 -14.10 4.61
CA PRO A 68 0.90 -15.52 4.75
C PRO A 68 0.38 -16.12 6.07
N LEU A 69 0.43 -15.36 7.16
CA LEU A 69 -0.10 -15.80 8.45
C LEU A 69 -1.63 -15.93 8.40
N TYR A 70 -2.33 -14.95 7.81
CA TYR A 70 -3.78 -15.01 7.62
C TYR A 70 -4.17 -16.21 6.78
N GLU A 71 -3.51 -16.43 5.64
CA GLU A 71 -3.76 -17.58 4.77
C GLU A 71 -3.59 -18.87 5.55
N ARG A 72 -2.51 -19.03 6.32
CA ARG A 72 -2.27 -20.23 7.13
C ARG A 72 -3.30 -20.46 8.24
N LEU A 73 -3.88 -19.41 8.81
CA LEU A 73 -4.79 -19.52 9.95
C LEU A 73 -6.26 -19.68 9.54
N VAL A 74 -6.62 -19.22 8.35
CA VAL A 74 -8.02 -19.14 7.90
C VAL A 74 -8.31 -20.03 6.71
N TYR A 75 -7.29 -20.39 5.92
CA TYR A 75 -7.42 -21.20 4.69
C TYR A 75 -6.64 -22.52 4.81
#